data_AF-A0A090QRV0-F1
#
_entry.id   AF-A0A090QRV0-F1
#
_cell.length_a   1.000
_cell.length_b   1.000
_cell.length_c   1.000
_cell.angle_alpha   90.00
_cell.angle_beta   90.00
_cell.angle_gamma   90.00
#
_symmetry.space_group_name_H-M   'P 1'
#
loop_
_entity.id
_entity.type
_entity.pdbx_description
1 polymer ?
#
loop_
_entity_poly.entity_id
_entity_poly.type
_entity_poly.pdbx_seq_one_letter_code
_entity_poly.pdbx_strand_id
1 'polypeptide(L)'
;MPDTLSEYAFAGLLRGRKTEVVKSLSNDLEVPASAEIVLEGYIDPNEYADEGPYGDHTGYYNEVERHHVFTITHVTMRNKPIYHSTYTGRPPDEPAVLGVALNEVFVPILQKQFPEIADFYLPPEGCSYRMAVVTMKKQYPGHAKRVMMGVWSFLRQFMYTKFVLVCDEDVNARDWGSVVSAMTANFAPARDTLIIDSTPIDSLDFASPVVGLGSKMGLDATRKWDAEIALGGHASATDMPKADMAADALIAAVHEACPEVVDLYLPDGAGKLAVATVRKTEAGLGPDVLTRMWAAAGDTSALGMVIVCDAEDVNGRDWNDVIWAVTTRMDPGRDSVIVRDAHGGSRMGWDATNKWPSETSGDAHSHPCDKPREWGTPISKDPAVVAKIDALWPSLGIRC
;
A
#
# COMPACT_ATOMS: atom_id res chain seq x y z
N MET A 1 -17.51 13.48 -1.96
CA MET A 1 -18.25 14.67 -1.46
C MET A 1 -19.27 14.22 -0.42
N PRO A 2 -19.74 15.06 0.52
CA PRO A 2 -20.94 14.71 1.29
C PRO A 2 -22.13 14.51 0.34
N ASP A 3 -22.96 13.51 0.58
CA ASP A 3 -24.10 13.15 -0.28
C ASP A 3 -25.09 14.30 -0.52
N THR A 4 -25.05 15.31 0.35
CA THR A 4 -25.89 16.53 0.26
C THR A 4 -25.40 17.54 -0.77
N LEU A 5 -24.22 17.34 -1.38
CA LEU A 5 -23.61 18.30 -2.32
C LEU A 5 -23.29 17.62 -3.64
N SER A 6 -23.96 18.06 -4.71
CA SER A 6 -23.70 17.59 -6.07
C SER A 6 -22.25 17.87 -6.51
N GLU A 7 -21.65 16.89 -7.19
CA GLU A 7 -20.35 17.01 -7.85
C GLU A 7 -20.31 18.19 -8.83
N TYR A 8 -21.43 18.53 -9.48
CA TYR A 8 -21.49 19.71 -10.36
C TYR A 8 -21.32 21.03 -9.63
N ALA A 9 -21.84 21.12 -8.39
CA ALA A 9 -21.67 22.30 -7.55
C ALA A 9 -20.21 22.42 -7.09
N PHE A 10 -19.59 21.29 -6.70
CA PHE A 10 -18.18 21.25 -6.34
C PHE A 10 -17.27 21.63 -7.53
N ALA A 11 -17.53 21.09 -8.71
CA ALA A 11 -16.84 21.48 -9.94
C ALA A 11 -17.00 22.98 -10.24
N GLY A 12 -18.16 23.56 -9.90
CA GLY A 12 -18.40 24.99 -10.03
C GLY A 12 -17.55 25.85 -9.10
N LEU A 13 -17.29 25.39 -7.87
CA LEU A 13 -16.38 26.05 -6.92
C LEU A 13 -14.95 26.04 -7.46
N LEU A 14 -14.48 24.89 -7.95
CA LEU A 14 -13.14 24.77 -8.55
C LEU A 14 -12.99 25.66 -9.80
N ARG A 15 -14.03 25.72 -10.64
CA ARG A 15 -14.02 26.51 -11.88
C ARG A 15 -14.25 28.02 -11.65
N GLY A 16 -14.74 28.43 -10.48
CA GLY A 16 -15.19 29.80 -10.19
C GLY A 16 -16.48 30.21 -10.91
N ARG A 17 -17.17 29.28 -11.57
CA ARG A 17 -18.45 29.50 -12.27
C ARG A 17 -19.25 28.21 -12.37
N LYS A 18 -20.57 28.33 -12.46
CA LYS A 18 -21.49 27.19 -12.58
C LYS A 18 -21.10 26.27 -13.75
N THR A 19 -21.24 24.96 -13.53
CA THR A 19 -21.10 23.97 -14.60
C THR A 19 -22.26 24.11 -15.58
N GLU A 20 -21.94 24.25 -16.86
CA GLU A 20 -22.93 24.26 -17.94
C GLU A 20 -23.36 22.82 -18.22
N VAL A 21 -24.64 22.54 -18.03
CA VAL A 21 -25.25 21.23 -18.24
C VAL A 21 -26.41 21.33 -19.22
N VAL A 22 -26.72 20.20 -19.87
CA VAL A 22 -27.85 20.05 -20.78
C VAL A 22 -28.62 18.78 -20.40
N LYS A 23 -29.94 18.82 -20.56
CA LYS A 23 -30.79 17.65 -20.33
C LYS A 23 -30.46 16.55 -21.34
N SER A 24 -30.36 15.31 -20.86
CA SER A 24 -30.30 14.11 -21.69
C SER A 24 -31.51 13.99 -22.61
N LEU A 25 -31.36 13.25 -23.72
CA LEU A 25 -32.43 13.06 -24.69
C LEU A 25 -33.50 12.07 -24.21
N SER A 26 -33.06 11.01 -23.52
CA SER A 26 -33.89 9.85 -23.21
C SER A 26 -34.40 9.80 -21.76
N ASN A 27 -33.91 10.70 -20.90
CA ASN A 27 -34.23 10.71 -19.47
C ASN A 27 -34.08 12.12 -18.87
N ASP A 28 -34.31 12.25 -17.56
CA ASP A 28 -34.29 13.54 -16.85
C ASP A 28 -32.92 13.92 -16.25
N LEU A 29 -31.86 13.15 -16.53
CA LEU A 29 -30.52 13.49 -16.08
C LEU A 29 -29.96 14.69 -16.85
N GLU A 30 -29.06 15.41 -16.21
CA GLU A 30 -28.29 16.49 -16.81
C GLU A 30 -26.84 16.04 -17.00
N VAL A 31 -26.26 16.33 -18.16
CA VAL A 31 -24.87 15.99 -18.52
C VAL A 31 -24.10 17.26 -18.89
N PRO A 32 -22.75 17.29 -18.77
CA PRO A 32 -21.98 18.47 -19.14
C PRO A 32 -22.20 18.85 -20.60
N ALA A 33 -22.61 20.09 -20.87
CA ALA A 33 -22.92 20.55 -22.24
C ALA A 33 -21.69 20.51 -23.18
N SER A 34 -20.48 20.50 -22.61
CA SER A 34 -19.21 20.43 -23.33
C SER A 34 -18.65 19.02 -23.48
N ALA A 35 -19.36 17.97 -23.05
CA ALA A 35 -18.89 16.59 -23.16
C ALA A 35 -18.58 16.21 -24.62
N GLU A 36 -17.52 15.44 -24.85
CA GLU A 36 -17.15 14.97 -26.19
C GLU A 36 -18.11 13.89 -26.69
N ILE A 37 -18.44 12.93 -25.83
CA ILE A 37 -19.32 11.79 -26.08
C ILE A 37 -20.15 11.55 -24.81
N VAL A 38 -21.45 11.32 -24.96
CA VAL A 38 -22.39 10.94 -23.89
C VAL A 38 -23.11 9.66 -24.30
N LEU A 39 -23.17 8.70 -23.38
CA LEU A 39 -23.88 7.44 -23.53
C LEU A 39 -25.11 7.48 -22.62
N GLU A 40 -26.30 7.33 -23.19
CA GLU A 40 -27.55 7.30 -22.44
C GLU A 40 -28.25 5.95 -22.57
N GLY A 41 -28.91 5.51 -21.51
CA GLY A 41 -29.46 4.16 -21.43
C GLY A 41 -30.13 3.86 -20.11
N TYR A 42 -30.24 2.58 -19.80
CA TYR A 42 -30.76 2.10 -18.53
C TYR A 42 -29.97 0.87 -18.06
N ILE A 43 -30.13 0.55 -16.78
CA ILE A 43 -29.65 -0.68 -16.17
C ILE A 43 -30.89 -1.52 -15.82
N ASP A 44 -31.01 -2.72 -16.39
CA ASP A 44 -32.03 -3.68 -15.95
C ASP A 44 -31.53 -4.36 -14.66
N PRO A 45 -32.29 -4.30 -13.54
CA PRO A 45 -31.90 -4.95 -12.29
C PRO A 45 -31.71 -6.48 -12.38
N ASN A 46 -32.20 -7.12 -13.45
CA ASN A 46 -32.14 -8.55 -13.68
C ASN A 46 -31.12 -8.97 -14.75
N GLU A 47 -30.54 -8.01 -15.48
CA GLU A 47 -29.57 -8.27 -16.54
C GLU A 47 -28.14 -8.11 -16.00
N TYR A 48 -27.35 -9.17 -16.15
CA TYR A 48 -25.96 -9.21 -15.70
C TYR A 48 -25.09 -9.91 -16.72
N ALA A 49 -23.85 -9.46 -16.85
CA ALA A 49 -22.81 -10.09 -17.62
C ALA A 49 -21.57 -10.30 -16.74
N ASP A 50 -20.72 -11.22 -17.19
CA ASP A 50 -19.41 -11.45 -16.59
C ASP A 50 -18.49 -10.30 -17.00
N GLU A 51 -17.87 -9.63 -16.03
CA GLU A 51 -16.87 -8.57 -16.20
C GLU A 51 -15.50 -9.14 -15.85
N GLY A 52 -14.46 -8.69 -16.56
CA GLY A 52 -13.10 -9.15 -16.36
C GLY A 52 -12.73 -10.46 -17.07
N PRO A 53 -11.56 -11.03 -16.76
CA PRO A 53 -10.58 -10.48 -15.82
C PRO A 53 -9.98 -9.18 -16.36
N TYR A 54 -9.80 -8.18 -15.49
CA TYR A 54 -9.16 -6.90 -15.82
C TYR A 54 -8.05 -6.60 -14.82
N GLY A 55 -6.95 -6.06 -15.33
CA GLY A 55 -5.88 -5.53 -14.50
C GLY A 55 -6.30 -4.21 -13.87
N ASP A 56 -6.05 -4.03 -12.57
CA ASP A 56 -6.41 -2.82 -11.85
C ASP A 56 -5.22 -2.13 -11.15
N HIS A 57 -5.53 -1.06 -10.41
CA HIS A 57 -4.60 -0.22 -9.66
C HIS A 57 -3.76 -0.96 -8.60
N THR A 58 -4.10 -2.21 -8.27
CA THR A 58 -3.28 -3.06 -7.42
C THR A 58 -2.07 -3.61 -8.16
N GLY A 59 -2.07 -3.56 -9.50
CA GLY A 59 -1.06 -4.23 -10.32
C GLY A 59 -1.34 -5.71 -10.55
N TYR A 60 -2.54 -6.19 -10.21
CA TYR A 60 -3.00 -7.57 -10.38
C TYR A 60 -4.24 -7.64 -11.28
N TYR A 61 -4.48 -8.81 -11.86
CA TYR A 61 -5.77 -9.13 -12.47
C TYR A 61 -6.80 -9.46 -11.39
N ASN A 62 -7.97 -8.84 -11.50
CA ASN A 62 -9.15 -9.21 -10.73
C ASN A 62 -9.82 -10.45 -11.33
N GLU A 63 -10.57 -11.15 -10.48
CA GLU A 63 -11.40 -12.28 -10.88
C GLU A 63 -12.59 -11.84 -11.73
N VAL A 64 -13.18 -12.81 -12.42
CA VAL A 64 -14.42 -12.58 -13.17
C VAL A 64 -15.59 -12.44 -12.19
N GLU A 65 -16.26 -11.29 -12.20
CA GLU A 65 -17.45 -11.02 -11.37
C GLU A 65 -18.67 -10.66 -12.21
N ARG A 66 -19.87 -10.93 -11.67
CA ARG A 66 -21.13 -10.59 -12.33
C ARG A 66 -21.53 -9.16 -12.01
N HIS A 67 -21.56 -8.31 -13.04
CA HIS A 67 -22.01 -6.92 -12.94
C HIS A 67 -23.24 -6.67 -13.81
N HIS A 68 -23.97 -5.61 -13.48
CA HIS A 68 -25.11 -5.16 -14.26
C HIS A 68 -24.69 -4.72 -15.67
N VAL A 69 -25.52 -5.04 -16.66
CA VAL A 69 -25.35 -4.55 -18.03
C VAL A 69 -25.94 -3.14 -18.15
N PHE A 70 -25.17 -2.21 -18.71
CA PHE A 70 -25.67 -0.90 -19.11
C PHE A 70 -26.11 -0.92 -20.58
N THR A 71 -27.42 -0.97 -20.81
CA THR A 71 -27.99 -0.96 -22.17
C THR A 71 -28.00 0.45 -22.73
N ILE A 72 -27.13 0.73 -23.70
CA ILE A 72 -27.06 2.02 -24.37
C ILE A 72 -28.19 2.13 -25.40
N THR A 73 -29.04 3.15 -25.24
CA THR A 73 -30.15 3.45 -26.15
C THR A 73 -29.84 4.63 -27.07
N HIS A 74 -29.01 5.58 -26.62
CA HIS A 74 -28.63 6.76 -27.37
C HIS A 74 -27.15 7.08 -27.16
N VAL A 75 -26.49 7.54 -28.22
CA VAL A 75 -25.15 8.10 -28.19
C VAL A 75 -25.20 9.49 -28.78
N THR A 76 -24.81 10.49 -28.01
CA THR A 76 -24.68 11.88 -28.48
C THR A 76 -23.21 12.31 -28.41
N MET A 77 -22.77 13.14 -29.35
CA MET A 77 -21.36 13.52 -29.46
C MET A 77 -21.19 14.85 -30.20
N ARG A 78 -20.03 15.49 -30.00
CA ARG A 78 -19.62 16.66 -30.78
C ARG A 78 -19.29 16.29 -32.22
N ASN A 79 -19.25 17.30 -33.10
CA ASN A 79 -18.68 17.10 -34.43
C ASN A 79 -17.15 16.88 -34.31
N LYS A 80 -16.66 15.74 -34.82
CA LYS A 80 -15.28 15.26 -34.64
C LYS A 80 -14.92 15.07 -33.16
N PRO A 81 -15.57 14.11 -32.47
CA PRO A 81 -15.37 13.94 -31.04
C PRO A 81 -13.98 13.38 -30.72
N ILE A 82 -13.48 13.72 -29.53
CA ILE A 82 -12.27 13.12 -28.95
C ILE A 82 -12.68 12.05 -27.94
N TYR A 83 -12.17 10.83 -28.09
CA TYR A 83 -12.34 9.78 -27.10
C TYR A 83 -11.28 9.92 -26.00
N HIS A 84 -11.69 10.40 -24.83
CA HIS A 84 -10.84 10.49 -23.65
C HIS A 84 -10.83 9.14 -22.92
N SER A 85 -9.65 8.55 -22.76
CA SER A 85 -9.45 7.23 -22.14
C SER A 85 -8.24 7.27 -21.22
N THR A 86 -8.22 6.35 -20.27
CA THR A 86 -7.08 6.09 -19.39
C THR A 86 -6.81 4.58 -19.32
N TYR A 87 -5.82 4.18 -18.53
CA TYR A 87 -5.57 2.81 -18.12
C TYR A 87 -5.26 2.77 -16.62
N THR A 88 -5.33 1.59 -16.02
CA THR A 88 -4.87 1.35 -14.66
C THR A 88 -3.99 0.10 -14.62
N GLY A 89 -3.12 0.01 -13.63
CA GLY A 89 -2.19 -1.10 -13.46
C GLY A 89 -1.30 -0.91 -12.24
N ARG A 90 -0.13 -1.54 -12.24
CA ARG A 90 0.85 -1.34 -11.16
C ARG A 90 1.21 0.15 -11.06
N PRO A 91 1.05 0.77 -9.88
CA PRO A 91 1.31 2.20 -9.71
C PRO A 91 2.80 2.54 -9.86
N PRO A 92 3.14 3.79 -10.23
CA PRO A 92 2.23 4.92 -10.44
C PRO A 92 1.52 4.87 -11.80
N ASP A 93 0.19 5.01 -11.79
CA ASP A 93 -0.66 5.20 -12.97
C ASP A 93 -1.38 6.57 -12.90
N GLU A 94 -2.12 6.94 -13.94
CA GLU A 94 -2.83 8.23 -13.96
C GLU A 94 -3.83 8.37 -12.78
N PRO A 95 -4.66 7.35 -12.46
CA PRO A 95 -5.49 7.37 -11.26
C PRO A 95 -4.71 7.61 -9.96
N ALA A 96 -3.52 7.02 -9.79
CA ALA A 96 -2.71 7.23 -8.59
C ALA A 96 -2.21 8.68 -8.47
N VAL A 97 -1.82 9.30 -9.59
CA VAL A 97 -1.42 10.72 -9.60
C VAL A 97 -2.60 11.64 -9.27
N LEU A 98 -3.79 11.36 -9.81
CA LEU A 98 -5.02 12.05 -9.43
C LEU A 98 -5.33 11.88 -7.94
N GLY A 99 -5.12 10.67 -7.40
CA GLY A 99 -5.28 10.35 -5.98
C GLY A 99 -4.37 11.20 -5.08
N VAL A 100 -3.09 11.34 -5.43
CA VAL A 100 -2.15 12.22 -4.71
C VAL A 100 -2.62 13.66 -4.71
N ALA A 101 -3.04 14.19 -5.87
CA ALA A 101 -3.53 15.56 -5.96
C ALA A 101 -4.81 15.79 -5.14
N LEU A 102 -5.71 14.80 -5.11
CA LEU A 102 -6.93 14.85 -4.30
C LEU A 102 -6.65 14.72 -2.80
N ASN A 103 -5.56 14.05 -2.40
CA ASN A 103 -5.18 13.92 -1.00
C ASN A 103 -4.90 15.29 -0.34
N GLU A 104 -4.34 16.25 -1.10
CA GLU A 104 -4.15 17.64 -0.63
C GLU A 104 -5.45 18.32 -0.17
N VAL A 105 -6.62 17.87 -0.65
CA VAL A 105 -7.92 18.37 -0.20
C VAL A 105 -8.30 17.82 1.17
N PHE A 106 -7.84 16.61 1.52
CA PHE A 106 -8.14 15.95 2.80
C PHE A 106 -7.21 16.38 3.93
N VAL A 107 -5.96 16.76 3.65
CA VAL A 107 -4.99 17.18 4.68
C VAL A 107 -5.55 18.28 5.59
N PRO A 108 -6.13 19.39 5.09
CA PRO A 108 -6.69 20.43 5.98
C PRO A 108 -7.89 19.95 6.81
N ILE A 109 -8.66 19.00 6.30
CA ILE A 109 -9.81 18.41 7.01
C ILE A 109 -9.30 17.56 8.18
N LEU A 110 -8.26 16.76 7.95
CA LEU A 110 -7.59 16.00 9.00
C LEU A 110 -6.95 16.92 10.04
N GLN A 111 -6.22 17.95 9.61
CA GLN A 111 -5.57 18.91 10.50
C GLN A 111 -6.55 19.70 11.36
N LYS A 112 -7.77 19.96 10.86
CA LYS A 112 -8.82 20.59 11.67
C LYS A 112 -9.23 19.71 12.86
N GLN A 113 -9.24 18.38 12.68
CA GLN A 113 -9.59 17.42 13.72
C GLN A 113 -8.39 17.02 14.60
N PHE A 114 -7.21 16.95 14.00
CA PHE A 114 -5.94 16.58 14.61
C PHE A 114 -4.89 17.65 14.27
N PRO A 115 -4.90 18.81 14.98
CA PRO A 115 -3.97 19.92 14.70
C PRO A 115 -2.49 19.58 14.86
N GLU A 116 -2.20 18.46 15.51
CA GLU A 116 -0.86 17.88 15.63
C GLU A 116 -0.31 17.29 14.32
N ILE A 117 -1.15 16.98 13.33
CA ILE A 117 -0.71 16.45 12.03
C ILE A 117 -0.01 17.56 11.23
N ALA A 118 1.25 17.34 10.89
CA ALA A 118 2.04 18.25 10.06
C ALA A 118 1.83 17.96 8.57
N ASP A 119 1.95 16.70 8.15
CA ASP A 119 1.63 16.22 6.80
C ASP A 119 0.93 14.85 6.88
N PHE A 120 0.14 14.54 5.86
CA PHE A 120 -0.53 13.26 5.68
C PHE A 120 -0.42 12.85 4.22
N TYR A 121 0.31 11.76 3.97
CA TYR A 121 0.65 11.32 2.62
C TYR A 121 0.22 9.87 2.39
N LEU A 122 -0.36 9.62 1.21
CA LEU A 122 -0.71 8.30 0.71
C LEU A 122 0.17 8.04 -0.53
N PRO A 123 1.25 7.27 -0.41
CA PRO A 123 2.13 6.97 -1.53
C PRO A 123 1.41 6.25 -2.68
N PRO A 124 1.59 6.67 -3.96
CA PRO A 124 1.09 5.97 -5.15
C PRO A 124 1.38 4.46 -5.13
N GLU A 125 2.63 4.11 -4.84
CA GLU A 125 3.16 2.75 -4.75
C GLU A 125 2.45 1.90 -3.68
N GLY A 126 1.82 2.53 -2.68
CA GLY A 126 0.92 1.89 -1.73
C GLY A 126 -0.50 1.72 -2.27
N CYS A 127 -0.66 1.54 -3.58
CA CYS A 127 -1.94 1.48 -4.30
C CYS A 127 -2.88 2.64 -3.97
N SER A 128 -2.34 3.85 -3.85
CA SER A 128 -3.05 5.11 -3.53
C SER A 128 -3.72 5.22 -2.16
N TYR A 129 -4.02 4.12 -1.46
CA TYR A 129 -4.75 4.16 -0.17
C TYR A 129 -4.32 3.13 0.87
N ARG A 130 -3.55 2.09 0.50
CA ARG A 130 -3.27 0.94 1.40
C ARG A 130 -2.21 1.26 2.45
N MET A 131 -1.40 2.29 2.23
CA MET A 131 -0.44 2.81 3.21
C MET A 131 -0.59 4.32 3.38
N ALA A 132 -0.46 4.80 4.61
CA ALA A 132 -0.35 6.20 4.95
C ALA A 132 0.93 6.48 5.73
N VAL A 133 1.60 7.58 5.40
CA VAL A 133 2.69 8.16 6.20
C VAL A 133 2.18 9.46 6.79
N VAL A 134 2.23 9.58 8.12
CA VAL A 134 1.73 10.73 8.87
C VAL A 134 2.88 11.33 9.66
N THR A 135 3.16 12.61 9.48
CA THR A 135 4.14 13.33 10.30
C THR A 135 3.40 14.21 11.29
N MET A 136 3.89 14.29 12.53
CA MET A 136 3.16 14.96 13.59
C MET A 136 4.03 15.66 14.63
N LYS A 137 3.45 16.68 15.26
CA LYS A 137 3.99 17.36 16.43
C LYS A 137 3.62 16.57 17.68
N LYS A 138 4.49 15.66 18.11
CA LYS A 138 4.29 14.86 19.32
C LYS A 138 4.26 15.76 20.58
N GLN A 139 3.26 15.56 21.43
CA GLN A 139 3.01 16.41 22.61
C GLN A 139 2.94 15.62 23.92
N TYR A 140 2.79 14.29 23.85
CA TYR A 140 2.74 13.42 25.02
C TYR A 140 3.11 11.96 24.65
N PRO A 141 3.49 11.13 25.63
CA PRO A 141 3.72 9.70 25.43
C PRO A 141 2.50 8.97 24.85
N GLY A 142 2.70 8.13 23.84
CA GLY A 142 1.63 7.37 23.18
C GLY A 142 0.79 8.17 22.17
N HIS A 143 1.16 9.42 21.86
CA HIS A 143 0.39 10.28 20.96
C HIS A 143 0.19 9.68 19.56
N ALA A 144 1.19 8.96 19.04
CA ALA A 144 1.14 8.32 17.73
C ALA A 144 -0.05 7.35 17.60
N LYS A 145 -0.37 6.59 18.66
CA LYS A 145 -1.50 5.64 18.65
C LYS A 145 -2.85 6.34 18.48
N ARG A 146 -3.01 7.56 19.03
CA ARG A 146 -4.23 8.36 18.82
C ARG A 146 -4.38 8.74 17.34
N VAL A 147 -3.28 9.14 16.70
CA VAL A 147 -3.28 9.49 15.27
C VAL A 147 -3.59 8.26 14.42
N MET A 148 -2.97 7.10 14.69
CA MET A 148 -3.28 5.84 13.98
C MET A 148 -4.78 5.50 14.03
N MET A 149 -5.38 5.51 15.23
CA MET A 149 -6.81 5.26 15.39
C MET A 149 -7.67 6.33 14.70
N GLY A 150 -7.21 7.59 14.68
CA GLY A 150 -7.86 8.68 13.95
C GLY A 150 -7.89 8.43 12.44
N VAL A 151 -6.78 8.02 11.84
CA VAL A 151 -6.68 7.68 10.42
C VAL A 151 -7.69 6.59 10.06
N TRP A 152 -7.76 5.52 10.85
CA TRP A 152 -8.64 4.38 10.57
C TRP A 152 -10.14 4.61 10.84
N SER A 153 -10.52 5.71 11.51
CA SER A 153 -11.91 5.91 11.97
C SER A 153 -12.56 7.22 11.51
N PHE A 154 -11.79 8.28 11.27
CA PHE A 154 -12.36 9.61 11.08
C PHE A 154 -12.97 9.81 9.68
N LEU A 155 -12.23 9.49 8.63
CA LEU A 155 -12.67 9.63 7.24
C LEU A 155 -12.85 8.27 6.57
N ARG A 156 -13.98 8.08 5.90
CA ARG A 156 -14.31 6.81 5.22
C ARG A 156 -13.26 6.42 4.17
N GLN A 157 -12.64 7.40 3.54
CA GLN A 157 -11.60 7.24 2.51
C GLN A 157 -10.36 6.46 3.02
N PHE A 158 -10.10 6.46 4.33
CA PHE A 158 -8.90 5.85 4.92
C PHE A 158 -9.20 4.59 5.75
N MET A 159 -10.47 4.15 5.79
CA MET A 159 -10.89 2.99 6.57
C MET A 159 -10.24 1.68 6.10
N TYR A 160 -9.82 1.59 4.84
CA TYR A 160 -9.15 0.42 4.26
C TYR A 160 -7.62 0.56 4.21
N THR A 161 -7.05 1.66 4.70
CA THR A 161 -5.59 1.80 4.83
C THR A 161 -5.05 0.74 5.78
N LYS A 162 -4.26 -0.19 5.27
CA LYS A 162 -3.70 -1.33 6.02
C LYS A 162 -2.53 -0.93 6.89
N PHE A 163 -1.69 -0.03 6.40
CA PHE A 163 -0.44 0.38 7.05
C PHE A 163 -0.46 1.87 7.37
N VAL A 164 -0.17 2.24 8.62
CA VAL A 164 -0.04 3.64 9.03
C VAL A 164 1.30 3.84 9.71
N LEU A 165 2.21 4.55 9.06
CA LEU A 165 3.50 4.96 9.63
C LEU A 165 3.34 6.35 10.24
N VAL A 166 3.75 6.50 11.49
CA VAL A 166 3.71 7.79 12.19
C VAL A 166 5.12 8.24 12.54
N CYS A 167 5.49 9.42 12.08
CA CYS A 167 6.81 10.04 12.25
C CYS A 167 6.70 11.42 12.92
N ASP A 168 7.82 11.96 13.40
CA ASP A 168 7.87 13.35 13.86
C ASP A 168 7.78 14.36 12.69
N GLU A 169 7.45 15.61 13.02
CA GLU A 169 7.23 16.69 12.04
C GLU A 169 8.44 17.03 11.15
N ASP A 170 9.65 16.65 11.55
CA ASP A 170 10.88 16.95 10.80
C ASP A 170 11.23 15.87 9.76
N VAL A 171 10.45 14.79 9.71
CA VAL A 171 10.55 13.75 8.68
C VAL A 171 9.74 14.17 7.45
N ASN A 172 10.31 14.00 6.26
CA ASN A 172 9.57 14.22 5.02
C ASN A 172 8.74 12.97 4.69
N ALA A 173 7.41 13.04 4.87
CA ALA A 173 6.49 11.92 4.62
C ALA A 173 6.51 11.39 3.18
N ARG A 174 7.03 12.19 2.24
CA ARG A 174 7.02 11.93 0.80
C ARG A 174 8.37 11.46 0.26
N ASP A 175 9.34 11.24 1.16
CA ASP A 175 10.68 10.74 0.84
C ASP A 175 10.98 9.50 1.69
N TRP A 176 11.05 8.34 1.04
CA TRP A 176 11.37 7.09 1.72
C TRP A 176 12.72 7.11 2.41
N GLY A 177 13.71 7.86 1.91
CA GLY A 177 14.99 8.01 2.60
C GLY A 177 14.80 8.60 4.01
N SER A 178 14.06 9.70 4.09
CA SER A 178 13.70 10.34 5.37
C SER A 178 12.88 9.42 6.29
N VAL A 179 11.85 8.75 5.77
CA VAL A 179 10.99 7.84 6.54
C VAL A 179 11.76 6.64 7.07
N VAL A 180 12.55 5.98 6.21
CA VAL A 180 13.38 4.83 6.58
C VAL A 180 14.45 5.21 7.61
N SER A 181 15.06 6.38 7.46
CA SER A 181 16.00 6.90 8.46
C SER A 181 15.33 7.08 9.83
N ALA A 182 14.09 7.61 9.86
CA ALA A 182 13.33 7.75 11.09
C ALA A 182 12.97 6.38 11.71
N MET A 183 12.54 5.42 10.89
CA MET A 183 12.27 4.05 11.35
C MET A 183 13.53 3.41 11.95
N THR A 184 14.66 3.41 11.25
CA THR A 184 15.90 2.78 11.74
C THR A 184 16.45 3.44 13.01
N ALA A 185 16.16 4.73 13.22
CA ALA A 185 16.62 5.48 14.38
C ALA A 185 15.70 5.36 15.61
N ASN A 186 14.38 5.28 15.44
CA ASN A 186 13.43 5.51 16.53
C ASN A 186 12.46 4.34 16.82
N PHE A 187 12.54 3.25 16.06
CA PHE A 187 11.58 2.15 16.09
C PHE A 187 12.14 0.89 16.76
N ALA A 188 11.40 0.35 17.71
CA ALA A 188 11.62 -0.98 18.29
C ALA A 188 10.42 -1.88 17.95
N PRO A 189 10.60 -2.92 17.09
CA PRO A 189 9.52 -3.74 16.55
C PRO A 189 8.40 -4.14 17.51
N ALA A 190 8.73 -4.77 18.63
CA ALA A 190 7.74 -5.37 19.52
C ALA A 190 7.04 -4.35 20.44
N ARG A 191 7.57 -3.13 20.56
CA ARG A 191 6.99 -2.05 21.37
C ARG A 191 6.17 -1.11 20.51
N ASP A 192 6.67 -0.81 19.31
CA ASP A 192 6.23 0.31 18.48
C ASP A 192 5.33 -0.11 17.32
N THR A 193 5.14 -1.41 17.12
CA THR A 193 4.11 -1.96 16.23
C THR A 193 2.80 -2.14 16.98
N LEU A 194 1.71 -1.65 16.38
CA LEU A 194 0.34 -1.96 16.75
C LEU A 194 -0.30 -2.79 15.65
N ILE A 195 -0.79 -3.99 15.98
CA ILE A 195 -1.60 -4.80 15.06
C ILE A 195 -3.03 -4.84 15.60
N ILE A 196 -4.00 -4.62 14.73
CA ILE A 196 -5.43 -4.76 15.02
C ILE A 196 -6.00 -5.78 14.06
N ASP A 197 -6.45 -6.91 14.58
CA ASP A 197 -7.05 -7.99 13.79
C ASP A 197 -8.54 -7.73 13.52
N SER A 198 -9.09 -8.48 12.56
CA SER A 198 -10.54 -8.51 12.25
C SER A 198 -11.15 -7.13 11.98
N THR A 199 -10.46 -6.31 11.20
CA THR A 199 -10.90 -5.00 10.73
C THR A 199 -11.45 -5.07 9.30
N PRO A 200 -12.33 -4.13 8.89
CA PRO A 200 -12.82 -4.07 7.51
C PRO A 200 -11.69 -3.80 6.51
N ILE A 201 -11.59 -4.60 5.45
CA ILE A 201 -10.63 -4.46 4.36
C ILE A 201 -11.39 -4.44 3.03
N ASP A 202 -10.77 -3.93 1.96
CA ASP A 202 -11.31 -4.01 0.61
C ASP A 202 -11.60 -5.48 0.23
N SER A 203 -12.79 -5.74 -0.32
CA SER A 203 -13.21 -7.08 -0.74
C SER A 203 -12.31 -7.64 -1.84
N LEU A 204 -11.67 -6.78 -2.65
CA LEU A 204 -10.76 -7.17 -3.72
C LEU A 204 -9.33 -7.45 -3.22
N ASP A 205 -9.01 -7.17 -1.96
CA ASP A 205 -7.67 -7.36 -1.42
C ASP A 205 -7.39 -8.83 -1.09
N PHE A 206 -6.89 -9.59 -2.07
CA PHE A 206 -6.63 -11.02 -1.99
C PHE A 206 -5.64 -11.44 -0.88
N ALA A 207 -4.83 -10.51 -0.36
CA ALA A 207 -3.93 -10.81 0.74
C ALA A 207 -4.67 -11.01 2.08
N SER A 208 -5.86 -10.43 2.26
CA SER A 208 -6.64 -10.59 3.49
C SER A 208 -7.12 -12.04 3.68
N PRO A 209 -7.14 -12.55 4.93
CA PRO A 209 -7.47 -13.94 5.21
C PRO A 209 -8.93 -14.28 4.88
N VAL A 210 -9.84 -13.31 4.97
CA VAL A 210 -11.27 -13.46 4.66
C VAL A 210 -11.70 -12.27 3.82
N VAL A 211 -12.62 -12.49 2.87
CA VAL A 211 -13.15 -11.42 2.01
C VAL A 211 -13.74 -10.30 2.88
N GLY A 212 -13.23 -9.08 2.71
CA GLY A 212 -13.68 -7.91 3.45
C GLY A 212 -13.17 -7.80 4.88
N LEU A 213 -12.35 -8.75 5.36
CA LEU A 213 -11.89 -8.80 6.75
C LEU A 213 -10.42 -9.22 6.86
N GLY A 214 -9.61 -8.38 7.49
CA GLY A 214 -8.18 -8.65 7.71
C GLY A 214 -7.63 -7.80 8.83
N SER A 215 -6.32 -7.70 8.91
CA SER A 215 -5.64 -6.93 9.96
C SER A 215 -5.11 -5.59 9.45
N LYS A 216 -4.80 -4.70 10.39
CA LYS A 216 -4.17 -3.39 10.16
C LYS A 216 -2.94 -3.26 11.05
N MET A 217 -1.94 -2.54 10.55
CA MET A 217 -0.70 -2.28 11.26
C MET A 217 -0.38 -0.79 11.34
N GLY A 218 -0.12 -0.33 12.57
CA GLY A 218 0.40 0.99 12.87
C GLY A 218 1.84 0.89 13.34
N LEU A 219 2.72 1.75 12.82
CA LEU A 219 4.14 1.77 13.12
C LEU A 219 4.50 3.14 13.70
N ASP A 220 4.85 3.17 14.99
CA ASP A 220 5.26 4.39 15.66
C ASP A 220 6.77 4.61 15.49
N ALA A 221 7.16 5.36 14.46
CA ALA A 221 8.54 5.77 14.21
C ALA A 221 8.88 7.15 14.81
N THR A 222 8.05 7.67 15.73
CA THR A 222 8.35 8.92 16.45
C THR A 222 9.46 8.72 17.47
N ARG A 223 10.21 9.77 17.79
CA ARG A 223 11.17 9.80 18.88
C ARG A 223 10.49 9.42 20.19
N LYS A 224 11.10 8.49 20.91
CA LYS A 224 10.53 7.95 22.15
C LYS A 224 10.90 8.81 23.35
N TRP A 225 9.90 9.08 24.18
CA TRP A 225 10.06 9.80 25.43
C TRP A 225 10.29 8.81 26.59
N ASP A 226 10.88 9.28 27.69
CA ASP A 226 11.28 8.43 28.82
C ASP A 226 10.14 7.53 29.34
N ALA A 227 8.91 8.05 29.37
CA ALA A 227 7.74 7.28 29.79
C ALA A 227 7.40 6.11 28.86
N GLU A 228 7.67 6.22 27.56
CA GLU A 228 7.44 5.15 26.58
C GLU A 228 8.54 4.09 26.66
N ILE A 229 9.77 4.53 26.93
CA ILE A 229 10.93 3.67 27.14
C ILE A 229 10.77 2.85 28.43
N ALA A 230 10.27 3.47 29.50
CA ALA A 230 10.05 2.83 30.79
C ALA A 230 9.05 1.64 30.73
N LEU A 231 8.04 1.71 29.87
CA LEU A 231 7.09 0.60 29.66
C LEU A 231 7.67 -0.55 28.84
N GLY A 232 8.67 -0.25 28.00
CA GLY A 232 9.32 -1.25 27.16
C GLY A 232 10.37 -2.07 27.90
N GLY A 233 11.00 -1.52 28.95
CA GLY A 233 12.17 -2.15 29.58
C GLY A 233 13.39 -2.19 28.66
N HIS A 234 13.42 -1.35 27.63
CA HIS A 234 14.42 -1.38 26.56
C HIS A 234 15.23 -0.10 26.60
N ALA A 235 16.54 -0.18 26.38
CA ALA A 235 17.37 0.99 26.15
C ALA A 235 16.92 1.69 24.86
N SER A 236 17.22 2.98 24.70
CA SER A 236 16.89 3.71 23.47
C SER A 236 17.48 2.98 22.25
N ALA A 237 16.92 3.16 21.05
CA ALA A 237 17.55 2.64 19.82
C ALA A 237 18.98 3.22 19.58
N THR A 238 19.34 4.26 20.34
CA THR A 238 20.70 4.82 20.46
C THR A 238 21.63 4.06 21.40
N ASP A 239 21.09 3.22 22.29
CA ASP A 239 21.82 2.42 23.28
C ASP A 239 21.94 0.94 22.89
N MET A 240 21.27 0.52 21.81
CA MET A 240 21.52 -0.78 21.18
C MET A 240 22.96 -0.82 20.68
N PRO A 241 23.69 -1.94 20.85
CA PRO A 241 25.02 -2.09 20.27
C PRO A 241 24.97 -1.72 18.79
N LYS A 242 25.98 -1.03 18.25
CA LYS A 242 26.10 -0.91 16.79
C LYS A 242 26.23 -2.32 16.23
N ALA A 243 25.73 -2.56 15.01
CA ALA A 243 25.92 -3.85 14.36
C ALA A 243 27.43 -4.19 14.38
N ASP A 244 27.81 -5.22 15.14
CA ASP A 244 29.21 -5.61 15.31
C ASP A 244 29.78 -6.26 14.04
N MET A 245 28.89 -6.64 13.10
CA MET A 245 29.26 -7.15 11.78
C MET A 245 29.26 -6.05 10.72
N ALA A 246 30.34 -5.98 9.94
CA ALA A 246 30.38 -5.16 8.74
C ALA A 246 29.34 -5.63 7.71
N ALA A 247 28.78 -4.69 6.95
CA ALA A 247 27.73 -4.96 5.96
C ALA A 247 28.09 -6.12 5.01
N ASP A 248 29.29 -6.12 4.44
CA ASP A 248 29.75 -7.17 3.52
C ASP A 248 29.81 -8.55 4.19
N ALA A 249 30.22 -8.61 5.46
CA ALA A 249 30.28 -9.85 6.21
C ALA A 249 28.87 -10.38 6.53
N LEU A 250 27.92 -9.49 6.83
CA LEU A 250 26.52 -9.84 7.02
C LEU A 250 25.88 -10.36 5.73
N ILE A 251 26.11 -9.68 4.62
CA ILE A 251 25.64 -10.12 3.29
C ILE A 251 26.20 -11.49 2.95
N ALA A 252 27.50 -11.71 3.15
CA ALA A 252 28.13 -13.00 2.90
C ALA A 252 27.54 -14.12 3.79
N ALA A 253 27.38 -13.87 5.09
CA ALA A 253 26.80 -14.84 6.03
C ALA A 253 25.34 -15.19 5.67
N VAL A 254 24.54 -14.20 5.26
CA VAL A 254 23.16 -14.44 4.82
C VAL A 254 23.13 -15.26 3.54
N HIS A 255 23.93 -14.94 2.52
CA HIS A 255 23.96 -15.74 1.29
C HIS A 255 24.45 -17.18 1.51
N GLU A 256 25.35 -17.40 2.47
CA GLU A 256 25.78 -18.75 2.85
C GLU A 256 24.63 -19.54 3.51
N ALA A 257 23.87 -18.90 4.40
CA ALA A 257 22.74 -19.54 5.10
C ALA A 257 21.47 -19.65 4.25
N CYS A 258 21.29 -18.76 3.28
CA CYS A 258 20.08 -18.57 2.48
C CYS A 258 20.42 -18.48 0.98
N PRO A 259 20.73 -19.60 0.31
CA PRO A 259 21.04 -19.62 -1.12
C PRO A 259 19.89 -19.13 -2.03
N GLU A 260 18.66 -19.06 -1.49
CA GLU A 260 17.46 -18.58 -2.17
C GLU A 260 17.40 -17.05 -2.27
N VAL A 261 18.16 -16.34 -1.42
CA VAL A 261 18.28 -14.88 -1.43
C VAL A 261 19.11 -14.45 -2.65
N VAL A 262 18.48 -13.68 -3.54
CA VAL A 262 19.07 -13.18 -4.78
C VAL A 262 19.84 -11.87 -4.56
N ASP A 263 19.24 -10.91 -3.84
CA ASP A 263 19.88 -9.66 -3.41
C ASP A 263 19.52 -9.38 -1.95
N LEU A 264 20.48 -8.85 -1.20
CA LEU A 264 20.28 -8.32 0.14
C LEU A 264 20.69 -6.86 0.17
N TYR A 265 19.69 -5.99 0.19
CA TYR A 265 19.89 -4.55 0.29
C TYR A 265 19.82 -4.08 1.74
N LEU A 266 20.84 -3.32 2.17
CA LEU A 266 20.92 -2.70 3.49
C LEU A 266 20.86 -1.17 3.33
N PRO A 267 19.67 -0.54 3.45
CA PRO A 267 19.56 0.91 3.52
C PRO A 267 20.50 1.49 4.58
N ASP A 268 21.24 2.54 4.24
CA ASP A 268 22.21 3.23 5.10
C ASP A 268 23.43 2.40 5.56
N GLY A 269 23.60 1.17 5.05
CA GLY A 269 24.78 0.33 5.27
C GLY A 269 24.99 -0.19 6.70
N ALA A 270 24.07 0.10 7.63
CA ALA A 270 24.19 -0.23 9.05
C ALA A 270 23.39 -1.47 9.49
N GLY A 271 22.71 -2.15 8.55
CA GLY A 271 22.08 -3.45 8.76
C GLY A 271 20.86 -3.47 9.69
N LYS A 272 20.36 -2.33 10.20
CA LYS A 272 19.16 -2.30 11.05
C LYS A 272 17.87 -2.61 10.30
N LEU A 273 17.79 -2.16 9.05
CA LEU A 273 16.76 -2.51 8.09
C LEU A 273 17.42 -3.25 6.93
N ALA A 274 16.76 -4.27 6.42
CA ALA A 274 17.18 -4.97 5.21
C ALA A 274 15.99 -5.30 4.33
N VAL A 275 16.23 -5.30 3.02
CA VAL A 275 15.30 -5.83 2.02
C VAL A 275 15.98 -7.00 1.34
N ALA A 276 15.41 -8.19 1.47
CA ALA A 276 15.88 -9.39 0.80
C ALA A 276 14.92 -9.74 -0.34
N THR A 277 15.45 -9.92 -1.54
CA THR A 277 14.69 -10.52 -2.64
C THR A 277 15.02 -12.01 -2.70
N VAL A 278 14.00 -12.85 -2.81
CA VAL A 278 14.14 -14.32 -2.79
C VAL A 278 13.47 -14.94 -4.00
N ARG A 279 14.00 -16.08 -4.47
CA ARG A 279 13.26 -16.94 -5.38
C ARG A 279 12.40 -17.91 -4.59
N LYS A 280 11.09 -17.65 -4.51
CA LYS A 280 10.17 -18.48 -3.73
C LYS A 280 9.78 -19.75 -4.48
N THR A 281 10.15 -20.90 -3.92
CA THR A 281 9.89 -22.23 -4.52
C THR A 281 8.84 -23.05 -3.79
N GLU A 282 8.51 -22.69 -2.55
CA GLU A 282 7.56 -23.44 -1.72
C GLU A 282 6.83 -22.54 -0.71
N ALA A 283 5.75 -23.09 -0.15
CA ALA A 283 4.96 -22.44 0.87
C ALA A 283 5.77 -22.25 2.17
N GLY A 284 5.62 -21.10 2.82
CA GLY A 284 6.29 -20.82 4.11
C GLY A 284 7.77 -20.47 4.02
N LEU A 285 8.34 -20.36 2.80
CA LEU A 285 9.74 -19.96 2.62
C LEU A 285 10.06 -18.58 3.22
N GLY A 286 9.15 -17.61 3.15
CA GLY A 286 9.39 -16.26 3.67
C GLY A 286 9.75 -16.24 5.17
N PRO A 287 8.88 -16.77 6.06
CA PRO A 287 9.18 -16.92 7.48
C PRO A 287 10.43 -17.78 7.79
N ASP A 288 10.69 -18.81 6.99
CA ASP A 288 11.90 -19.64 7.14
C ASP A 288 13.17 -18.85 6.83
N VAL A 289 13.20 -18.14 5.70
CA VAL A 289 14.33 -17.26 5.31
C VAL A 289 14.56 -16.19 6.36
N LEU A 290 13.51 -15.55 6.88
CA LEU A 290 13.62 -14.59 7.99
C LEU A 290 14.34 -15.19 9.20
N THR A 291 13.95 -16.40 9.60
CA THR A 291 14.55 -17.12 10.73
C THR A 291 16.02 -17.45 10.48
N ARG A 292 16.34 -17.95 9.29
CA ARG A 292 17.73 -18.27 8.89
C ARG A 292 18.60 -17.03 8.78
N MET A 293 18.10 -15.92 8.23
CA MET A 293 18.79 -14.64 8.17
C MET A 293 19.14 -14.12 9.57
N TRP A 294 18.20 -14.18 10.51
CA TRP A 294 18.46 -13.79 11.89
C TRP A 294 19.45 -14.71 12.62
N ALA A 295 19.43 -16.00 12.33
CA ALA A 295 20.42 -16.93 12.84
C ALA A 295 21.82 -16.64 12.27
N ALA A 296 21.93 -16.34 10.97
CA ALA A 296 23.18 -15.97 10.31
C ALA A 296 23.75 -14.63 10.82
N ALA A 297 22.88 -13.68 11.16
CA ALA A 297 23.28 -12.42 11.81
C ALA A 297 23.70 -12.61 13.29
N GLY A 298 23.42 -13.78 13.89
CA GLY A 298 23.72 -14.07 15.30
C GLY A 298 22.92 -13.20 16.28
N ASP A 299 23.41 -13.07 17.51
CA ASP A 299 22.83 -12.20 18.56
C ASP A 299 23.25 -10.72 18.38
N THR A 300 23.71 -10.35 17.17
CA THR A 300 24.00 -8.97 16.86
C THR A 300 22.69 -8.19 16.77
N SER A 301 22.71 -6.91 17.12
CA SER A 301 21.61 -5.97 16.86
C SER A 301 21.36 -5.72 15.36
N ALA A 302 22.05 -6.44 14.47
CA ALA A 302 21.83 -6.40 13.04
C ALA A 302 20.51 -7.11 12.65
N LEU A 303 19.95 -6.70 11.53
CA LEU A 303 18.67 -7.15 10.98
C LEU A 303 17.48 -6.96 11.93
N GLY A 304 17.37 -5.77 12.53
CA GLY A 304 16.24 -5.40 13.38
C GLY A 304 14.89 -5.42 12.65
N MET A 305 14.89 -5.07 11.37
CA MET A 305 13.73 -5.19 10.49
C MET A 305 14.17 -5.78 9.14
N VAL A 306 13.47 -6.80 8.65
CA VAL A 306 13.75 -7.44 7.37
C VAL A 306 12.46 -7.53 6.56
N ILE A 307 12.49 -7.08 5.31
CA ILE A 307 11.39 -7.23 4.36
C ILE A 307 11.83 -8.26 3.32
N VAL A 308 11.04 -9.31 3.12
CA VAL A 308 11.29 -10.36 2.12
C VAL A 308 10.32 -10.19 0.97
N CYS A 309 10.84 -10.09 -0.26
CA CYS A 309 10.06 -9.90 -1.49
C CYS A 309 10.45 -10.93 -2.55
N ASP A 310 9.61 -11.16 -3.55
CA ASP A 310 9.95 -12.04 -4.68
C ASP A 310 10.93 -11.36 -5.65
N ALA A 311 12.00 -12.06 -6.03
CA ALA A 311 13.03 -11.54 -6.92
C ALA A 311 12.59 -11.43 -8.39
N GLU A 312 11.48 -12.07 -8.76
CA GLU A 312 10.95 -12.11 -10.11
C GLU A 312 10.36 -10.75 -10.55
N ASP A 313 9.77 -9.99 -9.63
CA ASP A 313 9.03 -8.77 -9.96
C ASP A 313 9.18 -7.61 -8.95
N VAL A 314 10.08 -7.75 -7.98
CA VAL A 314 10.44 -6.69 -7.03
C VAL A 314 11.94 -6.41 -7.08
N ASN A 315 12.31 -5.18 -7.43
CA ASN A 315 13.64 -4.69 -7.17
C ASN A 315 13.75 -4.23 -5.71
N GLY A 316 14.47 -4.99 -4.87
CA GLY A 316 14.63 -4.70 -3.44
C GLY A 316 15.31 -3.36 -3.11
N ARG A 317 15.90 -2.69 -4.11
CA ARG A 317 16.54 -1.37 -3.97
C ARG A 317 15.63 -0.21 -4.39
N ASP A 318 14.46 -0.50 -4.95
CA ASP A 318 13.44 0.49 -5.31
C ASP A 318 12.30 0.45 -4.29
N TRP A 319 12.16 1.51 -3.51
CA TRP A 319 11.09 1.59 -2.51
C TRP A 319 9.69 1.54 -3.12
N ASN A 320 9.51 1.95 -4.38
CA ASN A 320 8.20 1.80 -5.03
C ASN A 320 7.82 0.34 -5.17
N ASP A 321 8.75 -0.51 -5.59
CA ASP A 321 8.53 -1.95 -5.73
C ASP A 321 8.32 -2.63 -4.38
N VAL A 322 9.14 -2.26 -3.39
CA VAL A 322 9.07 -2.85 -2.04
C VAL A 322 7.75 -2.51 -1.36
N ILE A 323 7.32 -1.25 -1.40
CA ILE A 323 6.07 -0.81 -0.76
C ILE A 323 4.85 -1.35 -1.51
N TRP A 324 4.91 -1.44 -2.84
CA TRP A 324 3.87 -2.13 -3.61
C TRP A 324 3.72 -3.59 -3.17
N ALA A 325 4.82 -4.33 -3.05
CA ALA A 325 4.78 -5.72 -2.59
C ALA A 325 4.22 -5.84 -1.16
N VAL A 326 4.69 -5.00 -0.23
CA VAL A 326 4.20 -4.96 1.16
C VAL A 326 2.70 -4.70 1.21
N THR A 327 2.20 -3.73 0.45
CA THR A 327 0.79 -3.33 0.53
C THR A 327 -0.18 -4.26 -0.23
N THR A 328 0.32 -5.02 -1.21
CA THR A 328 -0.50 -5.93 -2.02
C THR A 328 -0.44 -7.38 -1.56
N ARG A 329 0.69 -7.85 -1.03
CA ARG A 329 0.92 -9.27 -0.69
C ARG A 329 0.79 -9.58 0.79
N MET A 330 0.65 -8.57 1.64
CA MET A 330 0.56 -8.78 3.09
C MET A 330 -0.83 -8.53 3.65
N ASP A 331 -1.27 -9.46 4.50
CA ASP A 331 -2.10 -9.19 5.66
C ASP A 331 -1.16 -8.96 6.87
N PRO A 332 -1.19 -7.78 7.51
CA PRO A 332 -0.21 -7.44 8.54
C PRO A 332 -0.07 -8.44 9.71
N GLY A 333 -1.15 -9.09 10.12
CA GLY A 333 -1.22 -10.01 11.25
C GLY A 333 -0.74 -11.41 10.89
N ARG A 334 -1.00 -11.89 9.66
CA ARG A 334 -0.48 -13.17 9.18
C ARG A 334 0.99 -13.10 8.78
N ASP A 335 1.37 -12.04 8.07
CA ASP A 335 2.63 -12.00 7.32
C ASP A 335 3.75 -11.22 8.03
N SER A 336 3.54 -10.86 9.29
CA SER A 336 4.55 -10.22 10.14
C SER A 336 5.03 -11.14 11.24
N VAL A 337 6.34 -11.30 11.35
CA VAL A 337 7.00 -12.05 12.43
C VAL A 337 7.66 -11.07 13.37
N ILE A 338 7.28 -11.07 14.64
CA ILE A 338 7.94 -10.27 15.68
C ILE A 338 8.59 -11.22 16.69
N VAL A 339 9.92 -11.16 16.79
CA VAL A 339 10.69 -11.96 17.74
C VAL A 339 11.25 -11.04 18.82
N ARG A 340 11.08 -11.41 20.09
CA ARG A 340 11.75 -10.75 21.22
C ARG A 340 13.03 -11.53 21.53
N ASP A 341 14.14 -10.84 21.71
CA ASP A 341 15.37 -11.49 22.15
C ASP A 341 15.38 -11.66 23.69
N ALA A 342 16.30 -12.49 24.19
CA ALA A 342 16.45 -12.76 25.61
C ALA A 342 17.01 -11.57 26.42
N HIS A 343 17.58 -10.58 25.74
CA HIS A 343 18.24 -9.40 26.30
C HIS A 343 17.34 -8.15 26.30
N GLY A 344 16.08 -8.28 25.87
CA GLY A 344 15.12 -7.19 25.84
C GLY A 344 15.19 -6.32 24.57
N GLY A 345 15.70 -6.79 23.46
CA GLY A 345 15.45 -6.21 22.14
C GLY A 345 14.37 -6.99 21.38
N SER A 346 14.11 -6.58 20.14
CA SER A 346 13.15 -7.25 19.27
C SER A 346 13.49 -7.05 17.80
N ARG A 347 13.14 -8.04 16.97
CA ARG A 347 13.28 -8.03 15.52
C ARG A 347 11.92 -8.18 14.84
N MET A 348 11.79 -7.64 13.63
CA MET A 348 10.60 -7.74 12.78
C MET A 348 10.94 -8.30 11.41
N GLY A 349 10.14 -9.25 10.94
CA GLY A 349 10.17 -9.74 9.57
C GLY A 349 8.84 -9.46 8.90
N TRP A 350 8.87 -8.94 7.68
CA TRP A 350 7.72 -8.82 6.79
C TRP A 350 7.87 -9.76 5.63
N ASP A 351 6.95 -10.70 5.49
CA ASP A 351 6.88 -11.57 4.33
C ASP A 351 5.97 -10.96 3.26
N ALA A 352 6.56 -10.14 2.39
CA ALA A 352 5.90 -9.57 1.22
C ALA A 352 6.07 -10.45 -0.04
N THR A 353 6.27 -11.75 0.11
CA THR A 353 6.27 -12.69 -1.02
C THR A 353 4.85 -13.10 -1.44
N ASN A 354 4.67 -13.55 -2.67
CA ASN A 354 3.44 -14.18 -3.14
C ASN A 354 3.14 -15.42 -2.29
N LYS A 355 1.88 -15.61 -1.92
CA LYS A 355 1.47 -16.68 -1.03
C LYS A 355 0.95 -17.86 -1.83
N TRP A 356 1.33 -19.06 -1.41
CA TRP A 356 0.76 -20.29 -1.92
C TRP A 356 -0.67 -20.46 -1.36
N PRO A 357 -1.56 -21.20 -2.04
CA PRO A 357 -2.90 -21.46 -1.52
C PRO A 357 -2.92 -22.05 -0.10
N SER A 358 -1.91 -22.84 0.27
CA SER A 358 -1.76 -23.41 1.61
C SER A 358 -1.36 -22.39 2.70
N GLU A 359 -0.90 -21.20 2.32
CA GLU A 359 -0.57 -20.11 3.26
C GLU A 359 -1.78 -19.20 3.53
N THR A 360 -2.79 -19.22 2.66
CA THR A 360 -3.94 -18.30 2.70
C THR A 360 -5.27 -18.98 2.99
N SER A 361 -5.36 -20.29 2.82
CA SER A 361 -6.51 -21.08 3.27
C SER A 361 -6.47 -21.18 4.79
N GLY A 362 -7.46 -20.56 5.46
CA GLY A 362 -7.61 -20.68 6.91
C GLY A 362 -7.66 -22.14 7.35
N ASP A 363 -7.33 -22.39 8.63
CA ASP A 363 -7.38 -23.71 9.25
C ASP A 363 -8.64 -24.51 8.87
N ALA A 364 -8.54 -25.84 8.96
CA ALA A 364 -9.56 -26.86 8.61
C ALA A 364 -10.95 -26.75 9.31
N HIS A 365 -11.30 -25.57 9.83
CA HIS A 365 -12.58 -25.18 10.41
C HIS A 365 -13.30 -24.11 9.59
N SER A 366 -12.80 -23.74 8.41
CA SER A 366 -13.54 -22.91 7.45
C SER A 366 -14.83 -23.60 6.99
N HIS A 367 -15.88 -22.81 6.76
CA HIS A 367 -17.18 -23.33 6.36
C HIS A 367 -17.03 -24.01 4.99
N PRO A 368 -17.74 -25.11 4.68
CA PRO A 368 -17.64 -25.81 3.38
C PRO A 368 -18.01 -24.98 2.14
N CYS A 369 -18.43 -23.71 2.32
CA CYS A 369 -18.67 -22.74 1.24
C CYS A 369 -17.48 -21.79 1.01
N ASP A 370 -16.47 -21.78 1.88
CA ASP A 370 -15.27 -20.97 1.75
C ASP A 370 -14.34 -21.66 0.74
N LYS A 371 -14.51 -21.32 -0.54
CA LYS A 371 -13.51 -21.68 -1.55
C LYS A 371 -12.18 -21.04 -1.15
N PRO A 372 -11.03 -21.75 -1.26
CA PRO A 372 -9.73 -21.13 -1.05
C PRO A 372 -9.62 -19.93 -2.00
N ARG A 373 -9.22 -18.77 -1.45
CA ARG A 373 -9.09 -17.54 -2.23
C ARG A 373 -7.97 -17.73 -3.23
N GLU A 374 -8.26 -17.46 -4.50
CA GLU A 374 -7.23 -17.46 -5.54
C GLU A 374 -6.26 -16.30 -5.28
N TRP A 375 -4.97 -16.58 -5.37
CA TRP A 375 -3.95 -15.56 -5.22
C TRP A 375 -3.87 -14.76 -6.51
N GLY A 376 -3.86 -13.43 -6.42
CA GLY A 376 -3.87 -12.58 -7.60
C GLY A 376 -2.70 -12.87 -8.55
N THR A 377 -2.95 -12.73 -9.85
CA THR A 377 -1.91 -12.81 -10.88
C THR A 377 -1.38 -11.42 -11.20
N PRO A 378 -0.08 -11.13 -11.01
CA PRO A 378 0.50 -9.83 -11.37
C PRO A 378 0.31 -9.51 -12.86
N ILE A 379 0.03 -8.24 -13.17
CA ILE A 379 -0.09 -7.77 -14.55
C ILE A 379 1.29 -7.79 -15.20
N SER A 380 1.40 -8.47 -16.33
CA SER A 380 2.59 -8.46 -17.19
C SER A 380 2.31 -7.68 -18.47
N LYS A 381 3.25 -6.80 -18.85
CA LYS A 381 3.20 -6.07 -20.11
C LYS A 381 3.90 -6.89 -21.20
N ASP A 382 3.23 -7.10 -22.33
CA ASP A 382 3.86 -7.73 -23.49
C ASP A 382 5.03 -6.84 -23.99
N PRO A 383 6.28 -7.34 -23.98
CA PRO A 383 7.45 -6.56 -24.40
C PRO A 383 7.35 -6.01 -25.83
N ALA A 384 6.67 -6.71 -26.74
CA ALA A 384 6.46 -6.26 -28.11
C ALA A 384 5.49 -5.07 -28.17
N VAL A 385 4.47 -5.07 -27.32
CA VAL A 385 3.53 -3.95 -27.20
C VAL A 385 4.24 -2.74 -26.59
N VAL A 386 5.01 -2.92 -25.52
CA VAL A 386 5.80 -1.84 -24.89
C VAL A 386 6.74 -1.21 -25.91
N ALA A 387 7.55 -2.00 -26.60
CA ALA A 387 8.48 -1.50 -27.61
C ALA A 387 7.77 -0.75 -28.75
N LYS A 388 6.58 -1.21 -29.16
CA LYS A 388 5.76 -0.52 -30.17
C LYS A 388 5.28 0.84 -29.66
N ILE A 389 4.84 0.93 -28.40
CA ILE A 389 4.39 2.19 -27.80
C ILE A 389 5.57 3.15 -27.64
N ASP A 390 6.71 2.70 -27.11
CA ASP A 390 7.90 3.54 -26.92
C ASP A 390 8.41 4.14 -28.24
N ALA A 391 8.30 3.39 -29.34
CA ALA A 391 8.65 3.88 -30.68
C ALA A 391 7.76 5.04 -31.17
N LEU A 392 6.57 5.25 -30.60
CA LEU A 392 5.67 6.34 -30.97
C LEU A 392 6.05 7.68 -30.29
N TRP A 393 6.73 7.66 -29.14
CA TRP A 393 6.95 8.86 -28.32
C TRP A 393 7.64 9.99 -29.10
N PRO A 394 8.71 9.73 -29.88
CA PRO A 394 9.37 10.78 -30.67
C PRO A 394 8.44 11.42 -31.70
N SER A 395 7.54 10.64 -32.31
CA SER A 395 6.58 11.14 -33.31
C SER A 395 5.51 12.06 -32.71
N LEU A 396 5.24 11.89 -31.41
CA LEU A 396 4.30 12.70 -30.63
C LEU A 396 4.97 13.91 -29.98
N GLY A 397 6.29 14.08 -30.13
CA GLY A 397 7.06 15.14 -29.48
C GLY A 397 7.20 14.97 -27.97
N ILE A 398 6.92 13.78 -27.45
CA ILE A 398 7.05 13.42 -26.03
C ILE A 398 8.46 12.86 -25.83
N ARG A 399 9.24 13.44 -24.91
CA ARG A 399 10.58 12.94 -24.56
C ARG A 399 10.48 12.13 -23.27
N CYS A 400 11.11 10.95 -23.27
CA CYS A 400 11.30 10.13 -22.06
C CYS A 400 12.13 10.87 -21.01
#